data_AF-A0A536AWF7-F1
#
_entry.id   AF-A0A536AWF7-F1
#
_cell.length_a   1.000
_cell.length_b   1.000
_cell.length_c   1.000
_cell.angle_alpha   90.00
_cell.angle_beta   90.00
_cell.angle_gamma   90.00
#
_symmetry.space_group_name_H-M   'P 1'
#
loop_
_entity.id
_entity.type
_entity.pdbx_description
1 polymer ?
#
loop_
_entity_poly.entity_id
_entity_poly.type
_entity_poly.pdbx_seq_one_letter_code
_entity_poly.pdbx_strand_id
1 'polypeptide(L)'
;AALEDAVRDLVKRLGPTTASWRWGDLHTVSFAHPLSAVKPLDLILTIGPVRRAGDGYSPNNGAYSLLQPFAVRSHASERQIVDLADVDASLSIIPTGQSGQPYSPHWGDQTQLWANGEYKPMVLSRERIGKIEGKLVLRAR
;
A
#
# COMPACT_ATOMS: atom_id res chain seq x y z
N ALA A 1 -5.44 -0.05 35.77
CA ALA A 1 -6.62 -0.37 34.94
C ALA A 1 -6.36 -0.22 33.44
N ALA A 2 -6.54 0.96 32.82
CA ALA A 2 -6.48 1.07 31.34
C ALA A 2 -5.15 0.61 30.68
N LEU A 3 -4.00 0.94 31.28
CA LEU A 3 -2.70 0.48 30.78
C LEU A 3 -2.55 -1.05 30.88
N GLU A 4 -2.98 -1.64 32.00
CA GLU A 4 -2.92 -3.10 32.19
C GLU A 4 -3.84 -3.83 31.21
N ASP A 5 -5.03 -3.27 30.94
CA ASP A 5 -5.95 -3.80 29.93
C ASP A 5 -5.33 -3.77 28.54
N ALA A 6 -4.69 -2.65 28.18
CA ALA A 6 -3.98 -2.52 26.90
C ALA A 6 -2.83 -3.53 26.78
N VAL A 7 -2.00 -3.68 27.82
CA VAL A 7 -0.91 -4.67 27.83
C VAL A 7 -1.47 -6.09 27.73
N ARG A 8 -2.56 -6.42 28.44
CA ARG A 8 -3.23 -7.74 28.33
C ARG A 8 -3.73 -8.01 26.91
N ASP A 9 -4.33 -7.03 26.24
CA ASP A 9 -4.78 -7.18 24.84
C ASP A 9 -3.60 -7.36 23.89
N LEU A 10 -2.53 -6.56 24.05
CA LEU A 10 -1.33 -6.68 23.22
C LEU A 10 -0.60 -8.02 23.43
N VAL A 11 -0.51 -8.53 24.66
CA VAL A 11 0.04 -9.87 24.94
C VAL A 11 -0.79 -10.97 24.26
N LYS A 12 -2.12 -10.86 24.23
CA LYS A 12 -2.99 -11.81 23.53
C LYS A 12 -2.75 -11.81 22.01
N ARG A 13 -2.43 -10.65 21.43
CA ARG A 13 -2.26 -10.50 19.97
C ARG A 13 -0.84 -10.79 19.50
N LEU A 14 0.17 -10.34 20.25
CA LEU A 14 1.58 -10.31 19.85
C LEU A 14 2.47 -11.24 20.71
N GLY A 15 1.90 -11.90 21.71
CA GLY A 15 2.62 -12.75 22.64
C GLY A 15 3.24 -12.01 23.82
N PRO A 16 3.80 -12.75 24.81
CA PRO A 16 4.25 -12.19 26.08
C PRO A 16 5.57 -11.40 25.99
N THR A 17 6.36 -11.61 24.94
CA THR A 17 7.68 -10.98 24.79
C THR A 17 7.54 -9.57 24.21
N THR A 18 7.44 -8.56 25.06
CA THR A 18 7.22 -7.16 24.63
C THR A 18 8.28 -6.63 23.66
N ALA A 19 9.54 -7.05 23.80
CA ALA A 19 10.63 -6.64 22.92
C ALA A 19 10.46 -7.12 21.46
N SER A 20 9.67 -8.16 21.21
CA SER A 20 9.38 -8.64 19.86
C SER A 20 8.21 -7.92 19.20
N TRP A 21 7.45 -7.10 19.94
CA TRP A 21 6.28 -6.41 19.39
C TRP A 21 6.69 -5.45 18.27
N ARG A 22 5.94 -5.48 17.17
CA ARG A 22 6.10 -4.54 16.07
C ARG A 22 4.74 -3.95 15.73
N TRP A 23 4.70 -2.63 15.56
CA TRP A 23 3.48 -1.92 15.17
C TRP A 23 2.85 -2.54 13.91
N GLY A 24 3.67 -2.80 12.89
CA GLY A 24 3.21 -3.38 11.62
C GLY A 24 2.66 -4.81 11.71
N ASP A 25 2.84 -5.54 12.81
CA ASP A 25 2.19 -6.85 13.01
C ASP A 25 0.70 -6.72 13.31
N LEU A 26 0.28 -5.58 13.85
CA LEU A 26 -1.14 -5.23 14.03
C LEU A 26 -1.61 -4.28 12.94
N HIS A 27 -0.77 -3.29 12.63
CA HIS A 27 -1.11 -2.18 11.75
C HIS A 27 -0.83 -2.55 10.30
N THR A 28 -1.84 -3.12 9.66
CA THR A 28 -1.75 -3.62 8.29
C THR A 28 -2.80 -2.99 7.39
N VAL A 29 -2.49 -2.91 6.09
CA VAL A 29 -3.45 -2.56 5.05
C VAL A 29 -3.72 -3.78 4.16
N SER A 30 -4.98 -3.94 3.76
CA SER A 30 -5.39 -4.90 2.73
C SER A 30 -6.19 -4.17 1.66
N PHE A 31 -5.81 -4.35 0.40
CA PHE A 31 -6.55 -3.82 -0.74
C PHE A 31 -7.50 -4.90 -1.25
N ALA A 32 -8.70 -4.95 -0.67
CA ALA A 32 -9.71 -5.94 -0.99
C ALA A 32 -10.69 -5.40 -2.03
N HIS A 33 -10.86 -6.11 -3.15
CA HIS A 33 -11.94 -5.84 -4.09
C HIS A 33 -13.31 -6.06 -3.42
N PRO A 34 -14.39 -5.34 -3.78
CA PRO A 34 -15.72 -5.54 -3.19
C PRO A 34 -16.23 -7.00 -3.23
N LEU A 35 -15.93 -7.73 -4.30
CA LEU A 35 -16.31 -9.15 -4.44
C LEU A 35 -15.55 -10.09 -3.49
N SER A 36 -14.47 -9.63 -2.85
CA SER A 36 -13.75 -10.39 -1.81
C SER A 36 -14.61 -10.69 -0.58
N ALA A 37 -15.76 -10.02 -0.43
CA ALA A 37 -16.72 -10.35 0.63
C ALA A 37 -17.29 -11.77 0.49
N VAL A 38 -17.28 -12.36 -0.71
CA VAL A 38 -17.75 -13.72 -0.97
C VAL A 38 -16.57 -14.69 -0.95
N LYS A 39 -16.51 -15.57 0.03
CA LYS A 39 -15.46 -16.59 0.10
C LYS A 39 -15.65 -17.66 -0.99
N PRO A 40 -14.58 -18.17 -1.65
CA PRO A 40 -13.16 -17.91 -1.38
C PRO A 40 -12.54 -16.82 -2.29
N LEU A 41 -13.34 -15.87 -2.83
CA LEU A 41 -12.82 -14.86 -3.76
C LEU A 41 -11.81 -13.92 -3.08
N ASP A 42 -11.84 -13.79 -1.76
CA ASP A 42 -10.85 -13.06 -0.98
C ASP A 42 -9.42 -13.52 -1.23
N LEU A 43 -9.21 -14.81 -1.53
CA LEU A 43 -7.88 -15.39 -1.77
C LEU A 43 -7.21 -14.88 -3.04
N ILE A 44 -8.00 -14.37 -4.00
CA ILE A 44 -7.50 -13.96 -5.32
C ILE A 44 -7.78 -12.48 -5.63
N LEU A 45 -8.74 -11.87 -4.93
CA LEU A 45 -9.17 -10.49 -5.15
C LEU A 45 -8.68 -9.51 -4.06
N THR A 46 -7.78 -9.96 -3.18
CA THR A 46 -7.18 -9.14 -2.12
C THR A 46 -5.66 -9.09 -2.28
N ILE A 47 -5.09 -7.89 -2.19
CA ILE A 47 -3.65 -7.70 -2.00
C ILE A 47 -3.40 -7.43 -0.51
N GLY A 48 -2.49 -8.18 0.10
CA GLY A 48 -2.14 -8.06 1.51
C GLY A 48 -2.70 -9.19 2.39
N PRO A 49 -2.66 -9.04 3.73
CA PRO A 49 -2.29 -7.82 4.47
C PRO A 49 -0.81 -7.45 4.32
N VAL A 50 -0.53 -6.15 4.29
CA VAL A 50 0.82 -5.59 4.24
C VAL A 50 1.06 -4.71 5.45
N ARG A 51 2.20 -4.92 6.13
CA ARG A 51 2.61 -4.15 7.31
C ARG A 51 2.76 -2.67 6.97
N ARG A 52 2.29 -1.79 7.86
CA ARG A 52 2.37 -0.34 7.68
C ARG A 52 2.92 0.35 8.93
N ALA A 53 3.72 1.37 8.66
CA ALA A 53 4.13 2.36 9.65
C ALA A 53 3.20 3.58 9.57
N GLY A 54 3.32 4.47 10.56
CA GLY A 54 2.47 5.64 10.69
C GLY A 54 1.12 5.32 11.34
N ASP A 55 0.30 6.35 11.47
CA ASP A 55 -1.05 6.35 12.00
C ASP A 55 -1.83 7.54 11.41
N GLY A 56 -3.06 7.79 11.91
CA GLY A 56 -3.91 8.89 11.43
C GLY A 56 -3.47 10.31 11.81
N TYR A 57 -2.42 10.44 12.62
CA TYR A 57 -1.87 11.72 13.08
C TYR A 57 -0.43 11.95 12.58
N SER A 58 0.19 10.94 11.98
CA SER A 58 1.51 11.03 11.36
C SER A 58 1.44 11.51 9.90
N PRO A 59 2.52 12.14 9.37
CA PRO A 59 2.59 12.50 7.94
C PRO A 59 2.45 11.29 7.00
N ASN A 60 2.98 10.12 7.41
CA ASN A 60 2.76 8.86 6.71
C ASN A 60 1.39 8.28 7.11
N ASN A 61 0.32 8.94 6.67
CA ASN A 61 -1.04 8.62 7.09
C ASN A 61 -1.37 7.14 6.94
N GLY A 62 -1.75 6.53 8.07
CA GLY A 62 -2.24 5.16 8.20
C GLY A 62 -3.46 5.13 9.13
N ALA A 63 -4.41 6.05 8.97
CA ALA A 63 -5.54 6.13 9.90
C ALA A 63 -6.36 4.83 9.92
N TYR A 64 -6.85 4.47 11.10
CA TYR A 64 -7.70 3.30 11.34
C TYR A 64 -8.85 3.69 12.27
N SER A 65 -9.86 2.82 12.39
CA SER A 65 -10.98 3.05 13.30
C SER A 65 -10.59 2.77 14.75
N LEU A 66 -10.84 3.69 15.68
CA LEU A 66 -10.58 3.44 17.11
C LEU A 66 -11.49 2.33 17.69
N LEU A 67 -12.64 2.04 17.07
CA LEU A 67 -13.56 0.96 17.46
C LEU A 67 -13.15 -0.40 16.90
N GLN A 68 -12.42 -0.42 15.77
CA GLN A 68 -11.85 -1.61 15.15
C GLN A 68 -10.38 -1.34 14.85
N PRO A 69 -9.52 -1.41 15.89
CA PRO A 69 -8.19 -0.84 15.83
C PRO A 69 -7.27 -1.56 14.84
N PHE A 70 -6.21 -0.86 14.46
CA PHE A 70 -5.05 -1.31 13.69
C PHE A 70 -5.26 -1.52 12.18
N ALA A 71 -6.45 -1.92 11.70
CA ALA A 71 -6.67 -2.06 10.25
C ALA A 71 -6.67 -0.70 9.54
N VAL A 72 -5.67 -0.43 8.68
CA VAL A 72 -5.57 0.82 7.92
C VAL A 72 -6.80 1.02 7.05
N ARG A 73 -7.42 2.20 7.14
CA ARG A 73 -8.61 2.62 6.36
C ARG A 73 -8.36 3.85 5.51
N SER A 74 -7.39 4.68 5.88
CA SER A 74 -6.97 5.85 5.10
C SER A 74 -5.46 5.84 4.94
N HIS A 75 -5.01 6.11 3.72
CA HIS A 75 -3.61 6.11 3.34
C HIS A 75 -3.42 7.00 2.11
N ALA A 76 -2.16 7.28 1.74
CA ALA A 76 -1.86 7.97 0.50
C ALA A 76 -2.28 7.11 -0.71
N SER A 77 -3.12 7.65 -1.59
CA SER A 77 -3.46 7.04 -2.88
C SER A 77 -2.31 7.13 -3.88
N GLU A 78 -1.43 8.11 -3.69
CA GLU A 78 -0.21 8.32 -4.46
C GLU A 78 0.78 9.11 -3.59
N ARG A 79 2.09 8.88 -3.79
CA ARG A 79 3.14 9.78 -3.33
C ARG A 79 3.96 10.20 -4.54
N GLN A 80 4.27 11.48 -4.65
CA GLN A 80 5.02 12.03 -5.78
C GLN A 80 6.05 13.05 -5.31
N ILE A 81 7.19 13.07 -5.98
CA ILE A 81 8.23 14.10 -5.84
C ILE A 81 8.50 14.61 -7.25
N VAL A 82 8.35 15.92 -7.46
CA VAL A 82 8.52 16.54 -8.78
C VAL A 82 9.77 17.42 -8.76
N ASP A 83 10.71 17.11 -9.64
CA ASP A 83 11.85 17.97 -9.92
C ASP A 83 11.49 18.90 -11.09
N LEU A 84 11.41 20.20 -10.81
CA LEU A 84 11.02 21.20 -11.82
C LEU A 84 12.19 21.60 -12.74
N ALA A 85 13.43 21.28 -12.38
CA ALA A 85 14.60 21.50 -13.22
C ALA A 85 14.83 20.33 -14.19
N ASP A 86 14.50 19.10 -13.76
CA ASP A 86 14.48 17.89 -14.61
C ASP A 86 13.24 17.04 -14.31
N VAL A 87 12.17 17.25 -15.05
CA VAL A 87 10.89 16.53 -14.83
C VAL A 87 11.02 15.02 -14.97
N ASP A 88 11.98 14.51 -15.73
CA ASP A 88 12.23 13.06 -15.87
C ASP A 88 13.00 12.45 -14.70
N ALA A 89 13.53 13.28 -13.78
CA ALA A 89 14.07 12.85 -12.50
C ALA A 89 13.00 12.75 -11.40
N SER A 90 11.75 13.08 -11.72
CA SER A 90 10.62 12.96 -10.79
C SER A 90 10.36 11.51 -10.39
N LEU A 91 9.77 11.34 -9.20
CA LEU A 91 9.47 10.04 -8.61
C LEU A 91 7.98 9.94 -8.28
N SER A 92 7.40 8.77 -8.46
CA SER A 92 6.03 8.49 -8.02
C SER A 92 5.86 7.06 -7.54
N ILE A 93 4.79 6.82 -6.79
CA ILE A 93 4.41 5.48 -6.34
C ILE A 93 2.93 5.46 -5.96
N ILE A 94 2.24 4.37 -6.31
CA ILE A 94 0.86 4.09 -5.91
C ILE A 94 0.80 2.82 -5.04
N PRO A 95 -0.23 2.65 -4.19
CA PRO A 95 -0.31 1.57 -3.21
C PRO A 95 -0.41 0.15 -3.79
N THR A 96 -0.93 -0.01 -5.00
CA THR A 96 -1.13 -1.33 -5.63
C THR A 96 -0.24 -1.49 -6.85
N GLY A 97 -0.80 -1.29 -8.03
CA GLY A 97 -0.15 -1.33 -9.32
C GLY A 97 -1.09 -0.67 -10.32
N GLN A 98 -0.61 -0.45 -11.56
CA GLN A 98 -1.37 0.34 -12.53
C GLN A 98 -2.56 -0.41 -13.16
N SER A 99 -2.64 -1.72 -12.97
CA SER A 99 -3.75 -2.52 -13.47
C SER A 99 -4.77 -2.74 -12.36
N GLY A 100 -6.06 -2.76 -12.74
CA GLY A 100 -7.16 -3.21 -11.88
C GLY A 100 -7.52 -4.69 -12.05
N GLN A 101 -6.85 -5.39 -12.97
CA GLN A 101 -7.16 -6.78 -13.32
C GLN A 101 -6.37 -7.74 -12.42
N PRO A 102 -7.03 -8.63 -11.67
CA PRO A 102 -6.34 -9.72 -10.97
C PRO A 102 -5.44 -10.51 -11.93
N TYR A 103 -4.29 -10.97 -11.43
CA TYR A 103 -3.24 -11.68 -12.19
C TYR A 103 -2.50 -10.86 -13.26
N SER A 104 -2.84 -9.60 -13.46
CA SER A 104 -1.95 -8.71 -14.21
C SER A 104 -0.60 -8.59 -13.49
N PRO A 105 0.53 -8.55 -14.20
CA PRO A 105 1.82 -8.26 -13.58
C PRO A 105 1.81 -6.92 -12.84
N HIS A 106 0.93 -5.98 -13.22
CA HIS A 106 0.78 -4.67 -12.58
C HIS A 106 -0.42 -4.57 -11.64
N TRP A 107 -0.95 -5.68 -11.11
CA TRP A 107 -2.05 -5.64 -10.13
C TRP A 107 -1.58 -5.11 -8.77
N GLY A 108 -0.40 -5.52 -8.33
CA GLY A 108 0.17 -5.19 -7.01
C GLY A 108 1.69 -5.06 -7.01
N ASP A 109 2.30 -4.78 -8.17
CA ASP A 109 3.75 -4.72 -8.35
C ASP A 109 4.43 -3.59 -7.55
N GLN A 110 3.69 -2.53 -7.21
CA GLN A 110 4.21 -1.40 -6.44
C GLN A 110 3.93 -1.52 -4.94
N THR A 111 3.12 -2.49 -4.49
CA THR A 111 2.64 -2.53 -3.10
C THR A 111 3.76 -2.58 -2.07
N GLN A 112 4.80 -3.40 -2.29
CA GLN A 112 5.90 -3.50 -1.33
C GLN A 112 6.75 -2.23 -1.30
N LEU A 113 7.05 -1.64 -2.46
CA LEU A 113 7.77 -0.36 -2.57
C LEU A 113 6.99 0.73 -1.85
N TRP A 114 5.68 0.82 -2.13
CA TRP A 114 4.81 1.81 -1.50
C TRP A 114 4.77 1.64 0.02
N ALA A 115 4.67 0.39 0.51
CA ALA A 115 4.61 0.09 1.93
C ALA A 115 5.92 0.45 2.65
N ASN A 116 7.06 0.28 1.98
CA ASN A 116 8.39 0.59 2.49
C ASN A 116 8.76 2.08 2.42
N GLY A 117 7.91 2.92 1.80
CA GLY A 117 8.25 4.33 1.60
C GLY A 117 9.12 4.57 0.35
N GLU A 118 9.37 3.55 -0.46
CA GLU A 118 10.17 3.62 -1.69
C GLU A 118 9.35 4.18 -2.86
N TYR A 119 10.04 4.53 -3.95
CA TYR A 119 9.48 5.17 -5.14
C TYR A 119 10.03 4.56 -6.42
N LYS A 120 9.32 4.76 -7.53
CA LYS A 120 9.81 4.47 -8.88
C LYS A 120 9.98 5.76 -9.69
N PRO A 121 10.80 5.75 -10.76
CA PRO A 121 10.87 6.86 -11.70
C PRO A 121 9.53 7.20 -12.33
N MET A 122 9.25 8.49 -12.48
CA MET A 122 8.13 9.05 -13.21
C MET A 122 8.67 9.77 -14.45
N VAL A 123 9.04 8.98 -15.47
CA VAL A 123 9.62 9.49 -16.71
C VAL A 123 8.50 9.94 -17.66
N LEU A 124 8.63 11.14 -18.22
CA LEU A 124 7.65 11.75 -19.14
C LEU A 124 8.17 11.82 -20.57
N SER A 125 9.47 12.06 -20.76
CA SER A 125 10.05 12.22 -22.10
C SER A 125 10.16 10.90 -22.86
N ARG A 126 9.98 11.00 -24.17
CA ARG A 126 10.00 9.83 -25.07
C ARG A 126 11.39 9.25 -25.20
N GLU A 127 12.40 10.09 -25.03
CA GLU A 127 13.81 9.78 -25.11
C GLU A 127 14.28 8.96 -23.89
N ARG A 128 13.70 9.20 -22.70
CA ARG A 128 14.10 8.54 -21.44
C ARG A 128 13.19 7.40 -20.99
N ILE A 129 12.00 7.22 -21.59
CA ILE A 129 11.00 6.21 -21.16
C ILE A 129 11.54 4.76 -21.15
N GLY A 130 12.65 4.51 -21.85
CA GLY A 130 13.33 3.22 -21.88
C GLY A 130 12.54 2.17 -22.66
N LYS A 131 12.59 0.92 -22.20
CA LYS A 131 11.90 -0.20 -22.84
C LYS A 131 10.40 -0.13 -22.56
N ILE A 132 9.59 0.03 -23.60
CA ILE A 132 8.14 -0.11 -23.52
C ILE A 132 7.74 -1.59 -23.60
N GLU A 133 6.77 -2.01 -22.79
CA GLU A 133 6.26 -3.38 -22.78
C GLU A 133 5.29 -3.66 -23.94
N GLY A 134 4.59 -2.64 -24.42
CA GLY A 134 3.64 -2.75 -25.52
C GLY A 134 3.30 -1.40 -26.15
N LYS A 135 2.71 -1.45 -27.35
CA LYS A 135 2.22 -0.27 -28.06
C LYS A 135 0.82 -0.54 -28.61
N LEU A 136 -0.16 0.22 -28.14
CA LEU A 136 -1.51 0.25 -28.71
C LEU A 136 -1.62 1.44 -29.68
N VAL A 137 -2.05 1.19 -30.92
CA VAL A 137 -2.32 2.24 -31.91
C VAL A 137 -3.81 2.28 -32.16
N LEU A 138 -4.46 3.34 -31.69
CA LEU A 138 -5.87 3.60 -31.98
C LEU A 138 -5.99 4.22 -33.37
N ARG A 139 -6.83 3.65 -34.22
CA ARG A 139 -7.15 4.19 -35.55
C ARG A 139 -8.60 4.66 -35.53
N ALA A 140 -8.86 5.83 -36.09
CA ALA A 140 -10.22 6.25 -36.37
C ALA A 140 -10.85 5.21 -37.32
N ARG A 141 -12.14 4.92 -37.08
CA ARG A 141 -12.93 4.11 -38.00
C ARG A 141 -13.25 4.90 -39.25
#